data_AF-A0A7K2Z9X0-F1
#
_entry.id   AF-A0A7K2Z9X0-F1
#
_cell.length_a   1.000
_cell.length_b   1.000
_cell.length_c   1.000
_cell.angle_alpha   90.00
_cell.angle_beta   90.00
_cell.angle_gamma   90.00
#
_symmetry.space_group_name_H-M   'P 1'
#
loop_
_entity.id
_entity.type
_entity.pdbx_description
1 polymer ?
#
loop_
_entity_poly.entity_id
_entity_poly.type
_entity_poly.pdbx_seq_one_letter_code
_entity_poly.pdbx_strand_id
1 'polypeptide(L)'
;MSERTDRRPYEGRSITVTFEAGRCRHAAECVRGLPEVFDTGRRPWIQPDGADADRVAAVVRRCPSGALRYERTDGGEEARPPSV
;
A
#
# COMPACT_ATOMS: atom_id res chain seq x y z
N MET A 1 11.45 23.92 -3.74
CA MET A 1 12.35 22.86 -4.25
C MET A 1 12.46 21.78 -3.18
N SER A 2 12.20 20.52 -3.54
CA SER A 2 12.09 19.31 -2.71
C SER A 2 10.70 18.95 -2.17
N GLU A 3 9.69 18.89 -3.04
CA GLU A 3 8.47 18.10 -2.81
C GLU A 3 8.74 16.61 -3.08
N ARG A 4 9.78 16.05 -2.46
CA ARG A 4 10.04 14.62 -2.48
C ARG A 4 9.05 13.95 -1.55
N THR A 5 7.84 13.78 -2.07
CA THR A 5 6.86 12.81 -1.63
C THR A 5 7.58 11.51 -1.22
N ASP A 6 7.64 11.23 0.08
CA ASP A 6 8.25 10.02 0.67
C ASP A 6 7.34 8.81 0.40
N ARG A 7 7.26 8.44 -0.89
CA ARG A 7 6.63 7.22 -1.40
C ARG A 7 7.64 6.09 -1.26
N ARG A 8 7.35 5.12 -0.41
CA ARG A 8 8.10 3.86 -0.34
C ARG A 8 7.30 2.75 -1.01
N PRO A 9 7.74 2.24 -2.18
CA PRO A 9 7.15 1.07 -2.79
C PRO A 9 7.60 -0.21 -2.07
N TYR A 10 6.68 -1.17 -1.97
CA TYR A 10 6.87 -2.51 -1.45
C TYR A 10 6.36 -3.46 -2.52
N GLU A 11 7.30 -4.05 -3.26
CA GLU A 11 7.01 -4.95 -4.36
C GLU A 11 6.67 -6.34 -3.80
N GLY A 12 5.54 -6.88 -4.25
CA GLY A 12 5.16 -8.27 -4.00
C GLY A 12 5.02 -9.03 -5.31
N ARG A 13 4.77 -10.34 -5.24
CA ARG A 13 4.65 -11.20 -6.44
C ARG A 13 3.42 -10.89 -7.29
N SER A 14 2.32 -10.50 -6.66
CA SER A 14 1.03 -10.24 -7.33
C SER A 14 0.57 -8.79 -7.22
N ILE A 15 1.10 -8.04 -6.24
CA ILE A 15 0.69 -6.67 -5.97
C ILE A 15 1.85 -5.88 -5.37
N THR A 16 2.05 -4.66 -5.84
CA THR A 16 3.01 -3.70 -5.29
C THR A 16 2.25 -2.66 -4.48
N VAL A 17 2.63 -2.47 -3.22
CA VAL A 17 2.00 -1.50 -2.33
C VAL A 17 2.93 -0.31 -2.14
N THR A 18 2.46 0.91 -2.44
CA THR A 18 3.20 2.14 -2.18
C THR A 18 2.66 2.84 -0.95
N PHE A 19 3.54 3.17 -0.01
CA PHE A 19 3.21 3.89 1.21
C PHE A 19 3.75 5.32 1.19
N GLU A 20 2.89 6.29 1.49
CA GLU A 20 3.18 7.71 1.59
C GLU A 20 3.17 8.16 3.05
N ALA A 21 4.34 8.22 3.70
CA ALA A 21 4.44 8.59 5.10
C ALA A 21 3.83 9.98 5.39
N GLY A 22 4.05 10.94 4.49
CA GLY A 22 3.52 12.30 4.62
C GLY A 22 1.99 12.43 4.55
N ARG A 23 1.29 11.42 4.03
CA ARG A 23 -0.19 11.38 3.97
C ARG A 23 -0.80 10.49 5.05
N CYS A 24 0.00 9.71 5.76
CA CYS A 24 -0.50 8.76 6.75
C CYS A 24 -0.98 9.49 8.01
N ARG A 25 -2.28 9.37 8.32
CA ARG A 25 -2.86 9.91 9.56
C ARG A 25 -2.88 8.92 10.74
N HIS A 26 -2.13 7.81 10.64
CA HIS A 26 -2.05 6.75 11.64
C HIS A 26 -3.42 6.18 12.09
N ALA A 27 -4.35 6.02 11.15
CA ALA A 27 -5.68 5.46 11.45
C ALA A 27 -5.65 3.97 11.85
N ALA A 28 -4.52 3.28 11.66
CA ALA A 28 -4.31 1.85 11.95
C ALA A 28 -5.25 0.87 11.21
N GLU A 29 -6.05 1.33 10.24
CA GLU A 29 -6.95 0.47 9.46
C GLU A 29 -6.20 -0.60 8.66
N CYS A 30 -4.98 -0.30 8.18
CA CYS A 30 -4.15 -1.26 7.46
C CYS A 30 -3.67 -2.40 8.36
N VAL A 31 -3.04 -2.07 9.49
CA VAL A 31 -2.52 -3.03 10.47
C VAL A 31 -3.65 -3.84 11.11
N ARG A 32 -4.81 -3.23 11.39
CA ARG A 32 -5.98 -3.93 11.93
C ARG A 32 -6.69 -4.81 10.88
N GLY A 33 -6.69 -4.38 9.63
CA GLY A 33 -7.35 -5.09 8.54
C GLY A 33 -6.57 -6.29 8.05
N LEU A 34 -5.24 -6.19 7.99
CA LEU A 34 -4.37 -7.24 7.47
C LEU A 34 -3.00 -7.24 8.20
N PRO A 35 -2.95 -7.68 9.47
CA PRO A 35 -1.70 -7.68 10.25
C PRO A 35 -0.63 -8.62 9.69
N GLU A 36 -1.03 -9.62 8.90
CA GLU A 36 -0.10 -10.52 8.17
C GLU A 36 0.68 -9.79 7.05
N VAL A 37 0.15 -8.67 6.54
CA VAL A 37 0.77 -7.85 5.49
C VAL A 37 1.35 -6.56 6.05
N PHE A 38 0.63 -5.88 6.94
CA PHE A 38 1.03 -4.60 7.53
C PHE A 38 1.46 -4.81 8.99
N ASP A 39 2.76 -4.98 9.22
CA ASP A 39 3.35 -5.20 10.55
C ASP A 39 4.46 -4.18 10.84
N THR A 40 4.14 -3.15 11.63
CA THR A 40 5.10 -2.11 12.03
C THR A 40 6.26 -2.60 12.88
N GLY A 41 6.18 -3.81 13.45
CA GLY A 41 7.26 -4.45 14.20
C GLY A 41 8.27 -5.19 13.32
N ARG A 42 7.95 -5.42 12.04
CA ARG A 42 8.83 -6.10 11.08
C ARG A 42 9.50 -5.13 10.11
N ARG A 43 10.58 -5.60 9.50
CA ARG A 43 11.30 -4.89 8.44
C ARG A 43 11.56 -5.87 7.29
N PRO A 44 10.97 -5.65 6.09
CA PRO A 44 10.01 -4.60 5.75
C PRO A 44 8.67 -4.74 6.49
N TRP A 45 8.03 -3.61 6.80
CA TRP A 45 6.77 -3.57 7.56
C TRP A 45 5.53 -3.79 6.69
N ILE A 46 5.67 -3.68 5.37
CA ILE A 46 4.64 -4.06 4.40
C ILE A 46 5.17 -5.25 3.62
N GLN A 47 4.41 -6.35 3.65
CA GLN A 47 4.69 -7.61 2.98
C GLN A 47 3.48 -7.97 2.11
N PRO A 48 3.39 -7.44 0.87
CA PRO A 48 2.21 -7.67 0.04
C PRO A 48 1.97 -9.15 -0.28
N ASP A 49 3.03 -9.96 -0.24
CA ASP A 49 2.99 -11.42 -0.40
C ASP A 49 2.40 -12.19 0.79
N GLY A 50 2.14 -11.53 1.91
CA GLY A 50 1.59 -12.16 3.11
C GLY A 50 0.12 -12.59 2.97
N ALA A 51 -0.60 -12.05 1.97
CA ALA A 51 -2.01 -12.34 1.71
C ALA A 51 -2.33 -12.25 0.21
N ASP A 52 -3.56 -12.63 -0.17
CA ASP A 52 -4.07 -12.43 -1.53
C ASP A 52 -4.10 -10.94 -1.91
N ALA A 53 -3.73 -10.65 -3.17
CA ALA A 53 -3.72 -9.30 -3.73
C ALA A 53 -5.07 -8.58 -3.55
N ASP A 54 -6.19 -9.30 -3.67
CA ASP A 54 -7.54 -8.75 -3.46
C ASP A 54 -7.78 -8.28 -2.02
N ARG A 55 -7.27 -9.02 -1.03
CA ARG A 55 -7.37 -8.64 0.39
C ARG A 55 -6.51 -7.42 0.69
N VAL A 56 -5.29 -7.41 0.15
CA VAL A 56 -4.38 -6.25 0.26
C VAL A 56 -5.04 -5.02 -0.34
N ALA A 57 -5.55 -5.11 -1.56
CA ALA A 57 -6.25 -4.02 -2.25
C ALA A 57 -7.48 -3.54 -1.45
N ALA A 58 -8.29 -4.45 -0.92
CA ALA A 58 -9.45 -4.10 -0.09
C ALA A 58 -9.06 -3.29 1.15
N VAL A 59 -7.97 -3.67 1.83
CA VAL A 59 -7.48 -2.98 3.01
C VAL A 59 -6.81 -1.64 2.66
N VAL A 60 -6.08 -1.58 1.55
CA VAL A 60 -5.53 -0.31 1.04
C VAL A 60 -6.65 0.68 0.70
N ARG A 61 -7.75 0.24 0.07
CA ARG A 61 -8.94 1.08 -0.22
C ARG A 61 -9.63 1.63 1.03
N ARG A 62 -9.50 0.96 2.17
CA ARG A 62 -10.02 1.45 3.46
C ARG A 62 -9.20 2.60 4.03
N CYS A 63 -8.03 2.91 3.49
CA CYS A 63 -7.19 4.00 3.96
C CYS A 63 -7.89 5.36 3.73
N PRO A 64 -8.37 6.03 4.79
CA PRO A 64 -9.16 7.26 4.64
C PRO A 64 -8.33 8.46 4.19
N SER A 65 -7.00 8.42 4.37
CA SER A 65 -6.10 9.49 3.96
C SER A 65 -5.48 9.27 2.58
N GLY A 66 -5.72 8.12 1.94
CA GLY A 66 -5.09 7.76 0.67
C GLY A 66 -3.57 7.65 0.74
N ALA A 67 -3.03 7.34 1.93
CA ALA A 67 -1.59 7.18 2.15
C ALA A 67 -1.04 5.86 1.61
N LEU A 68 -1.91 4.88 1.39
CA LEU A 68 -1.57 3.61 0.78
C LEU A 68 -2.13 3.59 -0.63
N ARG A 69 -1.28 3.21 -1.59
CA ARG A 69 -1.66 2.87 -2.97
C ARG A 69 -1.24 1.45 -3.26
N TYR A 70 -1.91 0.82 -4.20
CA TYR A 70 -1.53 -0.49 -4.71
C TYR A 70 -1.49 -0.47 -6.23
N GLU A 71 -0.66 -1.32 -6.80
CA GLU A 71 -0.59 -1.62 -8.22
C GLU A 71 -0.59 -3.14 -8.36
N ARG A 72 -1.53 -3.67 -9.14
CA ARG A 72 -1.67 -5.11 -9.37
C ARG A 72 -0.73 -5.54 -10.48
N THR A 73 0.11 -6.52 -10.20
CA THR A 73 1.11 -7.06 -11.14
C THR A 73 0.62 -8.33 -11.82
N ASP A 74 -0.51 -8.89 -11.37
CA ASP A 74 -1.19 -10.07 -11.92
C ASP A 74 -1.91 -9.82 -13.26
N GLY A 75 -1.64 -8.69 -13.93
CA GLY A 75 -2.29 -8.31 -15.20
C GLY A 75 -3.71 -7.74 -15.03
N GLY A 76 -4.16 -7.54 -13.80
CA GLY A 76 -5.39 -6.80 -13.50
C GLY A 76 -5.17 -5.31 -13.70
N GLU A 77 -5.65 -4.79 -14.83
CA GLU A 77 -5.64 -3.39 -15.21
C GLU A 77 -6.33 -2.52 -14.15
N GLU A 78 -5.55 -1.90 -13.25
CA GLU A 78 -6.01 -0.78 -12.42
C GLU A 78 -5.17 0.44 -12.80
N ALA A 79 -5.79 1.29 -13.61
CA ALA A 79 -5.36 2.56 -14.12
C ALA A 79 -4.26 3.25 -13.30
N ARG A 80 -3.08 3.35 -13.94
CA ARG A 80 -2.15 4.46 -13.73
C ARG A 80 -2.99 5.75 -13.72
N PRO A 81 -3.05 6.52 -12.61
CA PRO A 81 -3.78 7.78 -12.64
C PRO A 81 -3.15 8.65 -13.74
N PRO A 82 -3.93 9.26 -14.64
CA PRO A 82 -3.36 10.09 -15.68
C PRO A 82 -2.56 11.20 -15.01
N SER A 83 -1.27 11.28 -15.33
CA SER A 83 -0.48 12.46 -15.05
C SER A 83 -1.01 13.55 -15.99
N VAL A 84 -1.90 14.40 -15.47
CA VAL A 84 -2.29 15.66 -16.10
C VAL A 84 -1.37 16.77 -15.64
#